data_AF-A0A974BG99-F1
#
_entry.id   AF-A0A974BG99-F1
#
_cell.length_a   1.000
_cell.length_b   1.000
_cell.length_c   1.000
_cell.angle_alpha   90.00
_cell.angle_beta   90.00
_cell.angle_gamma   90.00
#
_symmetry.space_group_name_H-M   'P 1'
#
loop_
_entity.id
_entity.type
_entity.pdbx_description
1 polymer ?
#
loop_
_entity_poly.entity_id
_entity_poly.type
_entity_poly.pdbx_seq_one_letter_code
_entity_poly.pdbx_strand_id
1 'polypeptide(L)'
;MTGSYNNFFRMFDRNSKRDVTLEASRENNKPRTVLKPRKVCASGKRKKDEISVDSLDFNKKILHTAWHPKENIIAVATTNNLYIFQDKMN
;
A
#
# COMPACT_ATOMS: atom_id res chain seq x y z
N MET A 1 -5.44 -4.80 -8.40
CA MET A 1 -5.07 -4.26 -7.07
C MET A 1 -5.76 -5.10 -6.02
N THR A 2 -5.14 -5.30 -4.86
CA THR A 2 -5.73 -6.06 -3.73
C THR A 2 -5.23 -5.51 -2.40
N GLY A 3 -6.01 -5.70 -1.34
CA GLY A 3 -5.59 -5.44 0.03
C GLY A 3 -4.72 -6.55 0.62
N SER A 4 -4.12 -6.26 1.77
CA SER A 4 -3.28 -7.13 2.60
C SER A 4 -3.33 -6.67 4.07
N TYR A 5 -2.49 -7.25 4.92
CA TYR A 5 -2.32 -6.87 6.33
C TYR A 5 -1.40 -5.65 6.50
N ASN A 6 -1.29 -5.16 7.73
CA ASN A 6 -0.49 -3.99 8.11
C ASN A 6 -0.81 -2.71 7.31
N ASN A 7 -2.08 -2.52 6.95
CA ASN A 7 -2.56 -1.47 6.04
C ASN A 7 -1.83 -1.47 4.68
N PHE A 8 -1.33 -2.63 4.24
CA PHE A 8 -0.71 -2.76 2.93
C PHE A 8 -1.72 -3.11 1.84
N PHE A 9 -1.46 -2.60 0.66
CA PHE A 9 -2.14 -3.00 -0.57
C PHE A 9 -1.11 -3.24 -1.66
N ARG A 10 -1.44 -4.15 -2.59
CA ARG A 10 -0.59 -4.48 -3.73
C ARG A 10 -1.21 -4.02 -5.04
N MET A 11 -0.37 -3.45 -5.89
CA MET A 11 -0.68 -3.14 -7.27
C MET A 11 0.15 -4.04 -8.18
N PHE A 12 -0.48 -4.57 -9.21
CA PHE A 12 0.13 -5.47 -10.18
C PHE A 12 -0.06 -4.87 -11.57
N ASP A 13 1.03 -4.63 -12.27
CA ASP A 13 1.01 -4.21 -13.67
C ASP A 13 1.02 -5.45 -14.57
N ARG A 14 -0.06 -5.63 -15.33
CA ARG A 14 -0.23 -6.77 -16.23
C ARG A 14 0.72 -6.76 -17.42
N ASN A 15 1.17 -5.57 -17.84
CA ASN A 15 2.02 -5.37 -19.01
C ASN A 15 3.48 -5.54 -18.64
N SER A 16 3.97 -4.80 -17.64
CA SER A 16 5.37 -4.90 -17.22
C SER A 16 5.68 -6.09 -16.32
N LYS A 17 4.65 -6.84 -15.87
CA LYS A 17 4.77 -7.96 -14.92
C LYS A 17 5.42 -7.57 -13.58
N ARG A 18 5.42 -6.28 -13.26
CA ARG A 18 5.94 -5.75 -11.99
C ARG A 18 4.81 -5.57 -10.99
N ASP A 19 5.14 -5.69 -9.72
CA ASP A 19 4.25 -5.40 -8.62
C ASP A 19 4.89 -4.44 -7.62
N VAL A 20 4.04 -3.77 -6.85
CA VAL A 20 4.46 -2.88 -5.78
C VAL A 20 3.54 -3.06 -4.58
N THR A 21 4.13 -3.05 -3.39
CA THR A 21 3.40 -3.01 -2.12
C THR A 21 3.47 -1.58 -1.57
N LEU A 22 2.32 -1.02 -1.22
CA LEU A 22 2.16 0.34 -0.70
C LEU A 22 1.41 0.31 0.62
N GLU A 23 1.50 1.38 1.41
CA GLU A 23 0.92 1.49 2.75
C GLU A 23 -0.07 2.64 2.86
N ALA A 24 -1.27 2.34 3.35
CA ALA A 24 -2.28 3.33 3.70
C ALA A 24 -2.10 3.78 5.17
N SER A 25 -1.26 4.79 5.39
CA SER A 25 -0.99 5.35 6.72
C SER A 25 -0.78 6.87 6.65
N ARG A 26 -1.46 7.59 7.56
CA ARG A 26 -1.35 9.06 7.71
C ARG A 26 -0.09 9.46 8.47
N GLU A 27 0.39 8.62 9.38
CA GLU A 27 1.62 8.86 10.15
C GLU A 27 2.87 8.71 9.27
N ASN A 28 2.81 7.79 8.31
CA ASN A 28 3.96 7.47 7.45
C ASN A 28 4.02 8.31 6.17
N ASN A 29 2.90 8.90 5.74
CA ASN A 29 2.81 9.66 4.50
C ASN A 29 2.16 11.03 4.74
N LYS A 30 2.80 12.09 4.24
CA LYS A 30 2.23 13.44 4.28
C LYS A 30 1.20 13.61 3.15
N PRO A 31 0.24 14.54 3.27
CA PRO A 31 -0.67 14.85 2.17
C PRO A 31 0.08 15.18 0.89
N ARG A 32 -0.41 14.65 -0.24
CA ARG A 32 0.14 14.88 -1.60
C ARG A 32 1.58 14.39 -1.82
N THR A 33 2.12 13.53 -0.96
CA THR A 33 3.42 12.89 -1.22
C THR A 33 3.27 11.59 -2.00
N VAL A 34 4.25 11.31 -2.87
CA VAL A 34 4.37 10.01 -3.54
C VAL A 34 4.64 8.92 -2.50
N LEU A 35 3.86 7.85 -2.55
CA LEU A 35 4.00 6.73 -1.63
C LEU A 35 5.31 5.98 -1.88
N LYS A 36 6.00 5.63 -0.79
CA LYS A 36 7.21 4.82 -0.86
C LYS A 36 6.83 3.33 -0.93
N PRO A 37 7.40 2.56 -1.88
CA PRO A 37 7.26 1.09 -1.88
C PRO A 37 7.70 0.47 -0.55
N ARG A 38 6.92 -0.49 -0.06
CA ARG A 38 7.24 -1.30 1.12
C ARG A 38 7.74 -2.68 0.71
N LYS A 39 8.72 -3.20 1.43
CA LYS A 39 9.25 -4.55 1.25
C LYS A 39 9.21 -5.30 2.57
N VAL A 40 8.72 -6.54 2.52
CA VAL A 40 8.64 -7.43 3.68
C VAL A 40 9.70 -8.51 3.53
N CYS A 41 10.49 -8.74 4.58
CA CYS A 41 11.55 -9.75 4.62
C CYS A 41 11.22 -10.84 5.64
N ALA A 42 11.42 -12.10 5.27
CA ALA A 42 11.18 -13.27 6.13
C ALA A 42 12.43 -13.75 6.88
N SER A 43 13.62 -13.19 6.61
CA SER A 43 14.91 -13.71 7.09
C SER A 43 15.73 -12.65 7.84
N GLY A 44 16.52 -13.09 8.82
CA GLY A 44 17.20 -12.24 9.83
C GLY A 44 18.19 -11.19 9.34
N LYS A 45 18.50 -11.13 8.03
CA LYS A 45 19.28 -10.02 7.43
C LYS A 45 18.36 -8.94 6.90
N ARG A 46 17.81 -8.14 7.82
CA ARG A 46 16.96 -7.00 7.52
C ARG A 46 17.77 -5.85 6.92
N LYS A 47 17.34 -5.31 5.78
CA LYS A 47 17.82 -4.00 5.30
C LYS A 47 17.10 -2.87 6.03
N LYS A 48 17.74 -1.70 6.13
CA LYS A 48 17.30 -0.54 6.93
C LYS A 48 15.82 -0.13 6.71
N ASP A 49 15.28 -0.35 5.51
CA ASP A 49 13.91 0.04 5.13
C ASP A 49 12.95 -1.15 4.89
N GLU A 50 13.40 -2.38 5.13
CA GLU A 50 12.55 -3.57 5.04
C GLU A 50 11.80 -3.82 6.35
N ILE A 51 10.67 -4.50 6.27
CA ILE A 51 9.76 -4.78 7.38
C ILE A 51 9.82 -6.29 7.65
N SER A 52 10.09 -6.70 8.90
CA SER A 52 10.06 -8.12 9.24
C SER A 52 8.63 -8.65 9.18
N VAL A 53 8.47 -9.91 8.76
CA VAL A 53 7.17 -10.61 8.84
C VAL A 53 6.63 -10.59 10.28
N ASP A 54 7.50 -10.72 11.28
CA ASP A 54 7.12 -10.70 12.70
C ASP A 54 6.63 -9.33 13.19
N SER A 55 6.88 -8.26 12.42
CA SER A 55 6.44 -6.91 12.73
C SER A 55 5.13 -6.51 12.05
N LEU A 56 4.48 -7.42 11.34
CA LEU A 56 3.22 -7.13 10.65
C LEU A 56 2.05 -7.11 11.63
N ASP A 57 1.23 -6.05 11.56
CA ASP A 57 -0.03 -5.97 12.28
C ASP A 57 -1.17 -6.60 11.46
N PHE A 58 -1.60 -7.79 11.88
CA PHE A 58 -2.68 -8.54 11.22
C PHE A 58 -4.09 -7.98 11.51
N ASN A 59 -4.26 -7.11 12.51
CA ASN A 59 -5.54 -6.44 12.75
C ASN A 59 -5.79 -5.31 11.74
N LYS A 60 -4.71 -4.75 11.17
CA LYS A 60 -4.75 -3.72 10.12
C LYS A 60 -4.91 -4.36 8.74
N LYS A 61 -6.08 -4.94 8.48
CA LYS A 61 -6.42 -5.55 7.19
C LYS A 61 -7.11 -4.56 6.26
N ILE A 62 -6.65 -4.49 5.01
CA ILE A 62 -7.39 -3.84 3.92
C ILE A 62 -8.25 -4.91 3.24
N LEU A 63 -9.56 -4.80 3.41
CA LEU A 63 -10.54 -5.71 2.81
C LEU A 63 -11.29 -5.10 1.63
N HIS A 64 -11.45 -3.77 1.64
CA HIS A 64 -12.23 -3.06 0.64
C HIS A 64 -11.36 -2.03 -0.06
N THR A 65 -11.34 -2.12 -1.39
CA THR A 65 -10.61 -1.21 -2.27
C THR A 65 -11.46 -0.97 -3.52
N ALA A 66 -11.49 0.26 -4.00
CA ALA A 66 -12.15 0.61 -5.25
C ALA A 66 -11.18 1.35 -6.17
N TRP A 67 -11.39 1.21 -7.48
CA TRP A 67 -10.65 1.93 -8.50
C TRP A 67 -11.65 2.74 -9.32
N HIS A 68 -11.33 4.01 -9.58
CA HIS A 68 -12.12 4.85 -10.47
C HIS A 68 -12.17 4.24 -11.89
N PRO A 69 -13.33 4.22 -12.57
CA PRO A 69 -13.49 3.49 -13.83
C PRO A 69 -12.71 4.07 -15.01
N LYS A 70 -12.29 5.35 -14.93
CA LYS A 70 -11.67 6.08 -16.04
C LYS A 70 -10.36 6.77 -15.69
N GLU A 71 -10.03 6.88 -14.40
CA GLU A 71 -8.90 7.69 -13.94
C GLU A 71 -8.01 6.88 -13.00
N ASN A 72 -6.77 7.32 -12.85
CA ASN A 72 -5.80 6.71 -11.93
C ASN A 72 -6.03 7.20 -10.49
N ILE A 73 -7.26 6.98 -10.01
CA ILE A 73 -7.70 7.28 -8.65
C ILE A 73 -8.14 5.97 -8.00
N ILE A 74 -7.65 5.71 -6.80
CA ILE A 74 -8.01 4.55 -5.99
C ILE A 74 -8.50 4.99 -4.61
N ALA A 75 -9.47 4.26 -4.10
CA ALA A 75 -9.97 4.40 -2.74
C ALA A 75 -9.63 3.13 -1.94
N VAL A 76 -9.03 3.32 -0.77
CA VAL A 76 -8.57 2.22 0.11
C VAL A 76 -9.16 2.42 1.49
N ALA A 77 -10.01 1.50 1.91
CA ALA A 77 -10.55 1.50 3.26
C ALA A 77 -9.63 0.72 4.21
N THR A 78 -9.16 1.40 5.26
CA THR A 78 -8.61 0.75 6.45
C THR A 78 -9.72 0.66 7.52
N THR A 79 -9.42 0.11 8.69
CA THR A 79 -10.41 -0.09 9.75
C THR A 79 -11.19 1.18 10.11
N ASN A 80 -10.50 2.32 10.20
CA ASN A 80 -11.08 3.57 10.71
C ASN A 80 -11.02 4.74 9.72
N ASN A 81 -10.38 4.57 8.56
CA ASN A 81 -10.12 5.66 7.62
C ASN A 81 -10.36 5.21 6.17
N LEU A 82 -10.80 6.17 5.35
CA LEU A 82 -10.84 6.02 3.90
C LEU A 82 -9.72 6.87 3.28
N TYR A 83 -8.79 6.22 2.58
CA TYR A 83 -7.71 6.90 1.86
C TYR A 83 -8.07 7.03 0.39
N ILE A 84 -7.79 8.20 -0.18
CA ILE A 84 -7.88 8.46 -1.62
C ILE A 84 -6.48 8.72 -2.12
N PHE A 85 -6.03 7.92 -3.08
CA PHE A 85 -4.77 8.13 -3.78
C PHE A 85 -5.06 8.40 -5.25
N GLN A 86 -4.30 9.32 -5.82
CA GLN A 86 -4.36 9.65 -7.23
C GLN A 86 -2.94 9.77 -7.76
N ASP A 87 -2.77 9.47 -9.05
CA ASP A 87 -1.53 9.79 -9.73
C ASP A 87 -1.30 11.31 -9.77
N LYS A 88 -0.05 11.71 -9.99
CA LYS A 88 0.30 13.13 -10.10
C LYS A 88 -0.41 13.70 -11.33
N MET A 89 -1.36 14.61 -11.13
CA MET A 89 -1.90 15.39 -12.24
C MET A 89 -0.76 16.24 -12.79
N ASN A 90 -0.46 16.07 -14.08
CA ASN A 90 0.37 17.01 -14.82
C ASN A 90 -0.39 18.32 -15.02
#